data_AF-A0A9E5YHV5-F1
#
_entry.id   AF-A0A9E5YHV5-F1
#
_cell.length_a   1.000
_cell.length_b   1.000
_cell.length_c   1.000
_cell.angle_alpha   90.00
_cell.angle_beta   90.00
_cell.angle_gamma   90.00
#
_symmetry.space_group_name_H-M   'P 1'
#
loop_
_entity.id
_entity.type
_entity.pdbx_description
1 polymer ?
#
loop_
_entity_poly.entity_id
_entity_poly.type
_entity_poly.pdbx_seq_one_letter_code
_entity_poly.pdbx_strand_id
1 'polypeptide(L)'
;MQVKKFRAKTIRDATAKVKKALGSSAMIISTNKLTQSGAGNLFEIAAVPAGGDSFNENSDPFGQVKSELMSIKEMICLLNQSGGVLEKLITNPALLNLYAKLITNGVSDYNARLFLERAGAFNGHTGRVDDIKQRAVNEIAKVIKTKDPFDVADKKQKIAAFIGTT
;
A
#
# COMPACT_ATOMS: atom_id res chain seq x y z
N MET A 1 5.17 -18.96 16.73
CA MET A 1 5.53 -19.89 15.63
C MET A 1 6.74 -20.72 16.03
N GLN A 2 6.65 -22.05 16.09
CA GLN A 2 7.80 -22.91 16.42
C GLN A 2 8.49 -23.40 15.14
N VAL A 3 9.65 -22.82 14.82
CA VAL A 3 10.47 -23.21 13.66
C VAL A 3 11.26 -24.48 13.99
N LYS A 4 11.13 -25.53 13.18
CA LYS A 4 11.92 -26.77 13.31
C LYS A 4 12.99 -26.85 12.22
N LYS A 5 14.19 -27.30 12.59
CA LYS A 5 15.33 -27.46 11.69
C LYS A 5 15.60 -28.92 11.37
N PHE A 6 15.82 -29.23 10.10
CA PHE A 6 16.03 -30.59 9.60
C PHE A 6 17.34 -30.66 8.82
N ARG A 7 18.24 -31.59 9.18
CA ARG A 7 19.54 -31.76 8.53
C ARG A 7 19.65 -33.09 7.78
N ALA A 8 20.21 -33.08 6.58
CA ALA A 8 20.53 -34.29 5.81
C ALA A 8 21.67 -34.08 4.80
N LYS A 9 22.20 -35.17 4.23
CA LYS A 9 23.29 -35.12 3.23
C LYS A 9 22.83 -34.59 1.87
N THR A 10 21.54 -34.72 1.56
CA THR A 10 20.94 -34.19 0.33
C THR A 10 19.72 -33.34 0.66
N ILE A 11 19.40 -32.39 -0.22
CA ILE A 11 18.17 -31.58 -0.10
C ILE A 11 16.94 -32.51 -0.09
N ARG A 12 16.92 -33.52 -0.96
CA ARG A 12 15.81 -34.48 -1.07
C ARG A 12 15.53 -35.18 0.27
N ASP A 13 16.57 -35.62 0.97
CA ASP A 13 16.44 -36.27 2.27
C ASP A 13 15.98 -35.30 3.36
N ALA A 14 16.49 -34.05 3.33
CA ALA A 14 16.06 -33.02 4.26
C ALA A 14 14.58 -32.66 4.05
N THR A 15 14.12 -32.55 2.80
CA THR A 15 12.71 -32.31 2.45
C THR A 15 11.83 -33.50 2.83
N ALA A 16 12.30 -34.73 2.66
CA ALA A 16 11.58 -35.92 3.10
C ALA A 16 11.37 -35.93 4.63
N LYS A 17 12.38 -35.51 5.40
CA LYS A 17 12.26 -35.35 6.86
C LYS A 17 11.25 -34.27 7.24
N VAL A 18 11.22 -33.14 6.52
CA VAL A 18 10.21 -32.09 6.70
C VAL A 18 8.80 -32.66 6.45
N LYS A 19 8.58 -33.33 5.33
CA LYS A 19 7.27 -33.92 4.98
C LYS A 19 6.82 -34.96 6.01
N LYS A 20 7.72 -35.79 6.51
CA LYS A 20 7.43 -36.81 7.53
C LYS A 20 7.06 -36.18 8.89
N ALA A 21 7.68 -35.05 9.25
CA ALA A 21 7.52 -34.45 10.58
C ALA A 21 6.45 -33.34 10.64
N LEU A 22 6.19 -32.64 9.54
CA LEU A 22 5.32 -31.45 9.48
C LEU A 22 4.20 -31.57 8.43
N GLY A 23 4.15 -32.68 7.68
CA GLY A 23 3.19 -32.89 6.61
C GLY A 23 3.63 -32.31 5.26
N SER A 24 2.92 -32.70 4.19
CA SER A 24 3.17 -32.22 2.82
C SER A 24 2.95 -30.72 2.64
N SER A 25 2.17 -30.11 3.54
CA SER A 25 1.77 -28.71 3.51
C SER A 25 2.73 -27.79 4.27
N ALA A 26 3.82 -28.31 4.84
CA ALA A 26 4.75 -27.52 5.64
C ALA A 26 5.40 -26.38 4.84
N MET A 27 5.48 -25.20 5.44
CA MET A 27 6.13 -24.04 4.85
C MET A 27 7.64 -24.08 5.16
N ILE A 28 8.46 -24.04 4.11
CA ILE A 28 9.92 -23.94 4.24
C ILE A 28 10.31 -22.46 4.32
N ILE A 29 11.01 -22.09 5.40
CA ILE A 29 11.46 -20.72 5.66
C ILE A 29 12.86 -20.49 5.08
N SER A 30 13.77 -21.45 5.22
CA SER A 30 15.13 -21.34 4.69
C SER A 30 15.74 -22.71 4.38
N THR A 31 16.65 -22.73 3.41
CA THR A 31 17.45 -23.89 3.03
C THR A 31 18.91 -23.47 2.93
N ASN A 32 19.75 -23.98 3.83
CA ASN A 32 21.16 -23.64 3.91
C ASN A 32 22.02 -24.86 3.61
N LYS A 33 23.07 -24.68 2.81
CA LYS A 33 24.13 -25.68 2.62
C LYS A 33 25.24 -25.43 3.64
N LEU A 34 25.46 -26.40 4.51
CA LEU A 34 26.52 -26.39 5.51
C LEU A 34 27.72 -27.16 4.97
N THR A 35 28.83 -26.46 4.76
CA THR A 35 30.13 -27.04 4.45
C THR A 35 30.92 -27.12 5.75
N GLN A 36 30.99 -28.29 6.38
CA GLN A 36 31.89 -28.51 7.51
C GLN A 36 33.25 -28.98 6.98
N SER A 37 34.32 -28.30 7.42
CA SER A 37 35.68 -28.67 7.06
C SER A 37 35.95 -30.12 7.47
N GLY A 38 36.15 -31.01 6.50
CA GLY A 38 36.47 -32.42 6.72
C GLY A 38 35.31 -33.43 6.66
N ALA A 39 34.04 -33.01 6.64
CA ALA A 39 32.90 -33.93 6.52
C ALA A 39 31.87 -33.38 5.52
N GLY A 40 31.51 -34.20 4.53
CA GLY A 40 30.77 -33.84 3.31
C GLY A 40 29.58 -32.88 3.46
N ASN A 41 29.21 -32.26 2.34
CA ASN A 41 28.11 -31.29 2.23
C ASN A 41 26.83 -31.74 2.95
N LEU A 42 26.38 -30.97 3.95
CA LEU A 42 25.11 -31.16 4.65
C LEU A 42 24.14 -30.03 4.28
N PHE A 43 22.84 -30.32 4.27
CA PHE A 43 21.77 -29.35 4.03
C PHE A 43 20.92 -29.22 5.29
N GLU A 44 20.63 -27.99 5.70
CA GLU A 44 19.71 -27.64 6.78
C GLU A 44 18.48 -26.96 6.19
N ILE A 45 17.28 -27.47 6.49
CA ILE A 45 15.99 -26.86 6.12
C ILE A 45 15.27 -26.44 7.39
N ALA A 46 14.89 -25.17 7.49
CA ALA A 46 14.01 -24.66 8.54
C ALA A 46 12.57 -24.61 8.02
N ALA A 47 11.63 -25.22 8.74
CA ALA A 47 10.23 -25.30 8.34
C ALA A 47 9.26 -25.16 9.51
N VAL A 48 8.04 -24.73 9.20
CA VAL A 48 6.90 -24.60 10.14
C VAL A 48 5.71 -25.43 9.62
N PRO A 49 4.90 -26.02 10.52
CA PRO A 49 3.66 -26.67 10.11
C PRO A 49 2.73 -25.62 9.48
N ALA A 50 2.09 -25.96 8.35
CA ALA A 50 0.94 -25.18 7.91
C ALA A 50 -0.16 -25.42 8.93
N GLY A 51 -0.53 -24.36 9.66
CA GLY A 51 -1.60 -24.43 10.66
C GLY A 51 -2.87 -24.93 9.99
N GLY A 52 -3.39 -26.06 10.49
CA GLY A 52 -4.79 -26.35 10.37
C GLY A 52 -5.46 -25.64 11.54
N ASP A 53 -6.08 -24.50 11.27
CA ASP A 53 -7.21 -24.00 12.04
C ASP A 53 -8.11 -23.23 11.07
N SER A 54 -9.29 -23.80 10.88
CA SER A 54 -10.41 -23.23 10.17
C SER A 54 -10.79 -21.89 10.80
N PHE A 55 -10.54 -20.75 10.16
CA PHE A 55 -11.44 -19.59 10.16
C PHE A 55 -11.16 -18.70 8.94
N ASN A 56 -12.26 -18.25 8.37
CA ASN A 56 -12.42 -17.38 7.22
C ASN A 56 -11.74 -16.02 7.45
N GLU A 57 -10.74 -15.65 6.63
CA GLU A 57 -10.52 -14.28 6.13
C GLU A 57 -9.32 -14.26 5.16
N ASN A 58 -9.52 -13.64 4.00
CA ASN A 58 -8.48 -13.31 3.02
C ASN A 58 -7.44 -12.38 3.64
N SER A 59 -6.48 -12.92 4.40
CA SER A 59 -5.27 -12.21 4.74
C SER A 59 -4.28 -12.43 3.60
N ASP A 60 -4.27 -11.49 2.64
CA ASP A 60 -3.19 -11.41 1.66
C ASP A 60 -1.86 -11.28 2.43
N PRO A 61 -1.02 -12.33 2.47
CA PRO A 61 0.21 -12.32 3.29
C PRO A 61 1.21 -11.26 2.78
N PHE A 62 1.00 -10.74 1.58
CA PHE A 62 1.78 -9.67 0.99
C PHE A 62 1.06 -8.32 1.02
N GLY A 63 -0.18 -8.24 1.51
CA GLY A 63 -0.95 -7.00 1.56
C GLY A 63 -0.23 -5.93 2.39
N GLN A 64 0.35 -6.33 3.52
CA GLN A 64 1.15 -5.45 4.38
C GLN A 64 2.42 -4.98 3.67
N VAL A 65 3.19 -5.90 3.07
CA VAL A 65 4.42 -5.57 2.32
C VAL A 65 4.12 -4.65 1.14
N LYS A 66 3.04 -4.90 0.41
CA LYS A 66 2.59 -4.08 -0.71
C LYS A 66 2.18 -2.69 -0.25
N SER A 67 1.52 -2.59 0.90
CA SER A 67 1.16 -1.30 1.51
C SER A 67 2.40 -0.50 1.91
N GLU A 68 3.42 -1.15 2.48
CA GLU A 68 4.69 -0.52 2.84
C GLU A 68 5.48 -0.06 1.60
N LEU A 69 5.54 -0.87 0.56
CA LEU A 69 6.17 -0.51 -0.72
C LEU A 69 5.44 0.65 -1.42
N MET A 70 4.11 0.69 -1.33
CA MET A 70 3.31 1.81 -1.83
C MET A 70 3.66 3.10 -1.08
N SER A 71 3.74 3.04 0.25
CA SER A 71 4.15 4.18 1.09
C SER A 71 5.58 4.65 0.77
N ILE A 72 6.52 3.74 0.50
CA ILE A 72 7.89 4.09 0.09
C ILE A 72 7.90 4.80 -1.27
N LYS A 73 7.16 4.27 -2.26
CA LYS A 73 7.03 4.88 -3.59
C LYS A 73 6.44 6.29 -3.50
N GLU A 74 5.41 6.46 -2.68
CA GLU A 74 4.80 7.75 -2.39
C GLU A 74 5.83 8.72 -1.78
N MET A 75 6.59 8.29 -0.77
CA MET A 75 7.63 9.11 -0.14
C MET A 75 8.70 9.61 -1.14
N ILE A 76 9.16 8.74 -2.05
CA ILE A 76 10.15 9.11 -3.09
C ILE A 76 9.58 10.13 -4.07
N CYS A 77 8.31 9.99 -4.47
CA CYS A 77 7.65 10.94 -5.37
C CYS A 77 7.62 12.37 -4.78
N LEU A 78 7.48 12.46 -3.45
CA LEU A 78 7.37 13.73 -2.73
C LEU A 78 8.71 14.43 -2.50
N LEU A 79 9.79 13.66 -2.31
CA LEU A 79 11.15 14.20 -2.17
C LEU A 79 11.59 14.97 -3.43
N ASN A 80 11.08 14.61 -4.60
CA ASN A 80 11.42 15.26 -5.87
C ASN A 80 10.66 16.59 -6.12
N GLN A 81 9.73 17.00 -5.27
CA GLN A 81 8.83 18.16 -5.48
C GLN A 81 9.10 19.33 -4.50
N SER A 82 10.22 19.33 -3.78
CA SER A 82 10.39 20.09 -2.54
C SER A 82 10.39 21.62 -2.68
N GLY A 83 9.44 22.25 -2.00
CA GLY A 83 9.55 23.60 -1.46
C GLY A 83 8.72 23.69 -0.18
N GLY A 84 9.35 23.65 1.00
CA GLY A 84 8.82 23.92 2.37
C GLY A 84 7.63 23.10 2.90
N VAL A 85 6.69 22.71 2.05
CA VAL A 85 5.43 22.03 2.42
C VAL A 85 5.67 20.57 2.83
N LEU A 86 6.74 19.96 2.33
CA LEU A 86 7.11 18.58 2.68
C LEU A 86 7.38 18.42 4.17
N GLU A 87 7.99 19.40 4.82
CA GLU A 87 8.29 19.38 6.26
C GLU A 87 6.99 19.28 7.09
N LYS A 88 5.95 20.02 6.69
CA LYS A 88 4.63 19.99 7.35
C LYS A 88 3.80 18.75 7.01
N LEU A 89 4.12 18.05 5.92
CA LEU A 89 3.47 16.79 5.55
C LEU A 89 4.13 15.59 6.22
N ILE A 90 5.46 15.60 6.38
CA ILE A 90 6.21 14.52 7.06
C ILE A 90 5.79 14.40 8.53
N THR A 91 5.44 15.52 9.18
CA THR A 91 4.95 15.50 10.57
C THR A 91 3.59 14.81 10.74
N ASN A 92 2.85 14.59 9.65
CA ASN A 92 1.57 13.88 9.68
C ASN A 92 1.47 12.85 8.53
N PRO A 93 1.79 11.57 8.80
CA PRO A 93 1.82 10.53 7.76
C PRO A 93 0.48 10.31 7.05
N ALA A 94 -0.64 10.67 7.68
CA ALA A 94 -1.93 10.55 7.06
C ALA A 94 -2.22 11.67 6.04
N LEU A 95 -1.74 12.89 6.30
CA LEU A 95 -1.75 13.99 5.32
C LEU A 95 -0.80 13.70 4.16
N LEU A 96 0.35 13.10 4.46
CA LEU A 96 1.31 12.65 3.44
C LEU A 96 0.67 11.66 2.46
N ASN A 97 -0.03 10.64 2.97
CA ASN A 97 -0.76 9.66 2.17
C ASN A 97 -1.86 10.34 1.32
N LEU A 98 -2.63 11.25 1.90
CA LEU A 98 -3.66 12.00 1.17
C LEU A 98 -3.04 12.83 0.04
N TYR A 99 -1.95 13.55 0.32
CA TYR A 99 -1.22 14.33 -0.66
C TYR A 99 -0.67 13.45 -1.80
N ALA A 100 -0.01 12.35 -1.47
CA ALA A 100 0.51 11.41 -2.45
C ALA A 100 -0.60 10.84 -3.35
N LYS A 101 -1.78 10.53 -2.78
CA LYS A 101 -2.95 10.12 -3.55
C LYS A 101 -3.42 11.21 -4.52
N LEU A 102 -3.41 12.48 -4.14
CA LEU A 102 -3.79 13.56 -5.06
C LEU A 102 -2.82 13.63 -6.25
N ILE A 103 -1.51 13.64 -5.99
CA ILE A 103 -0.47 13.70 -7.02
C ILE A 103 -0.53 12.49 -7.97
N THR A 104 -0.64 11.29 -7.41
CA THR A 104 -0.68 10.04 -8.21
C THR A 104 -1.94 9.90 -9.05
N ASN A 105 -3.04 10.59 -8.68
CA ASN A 105 -4.27 10.66 -9.47
C ASN A 105 -4.32 11.88 -10.41
N GLY A 106 -3.18 12.56 -10.63
CA GLY A 106 -3.06 13.62 -11.64
C GLY A 106 -3.49 15.01 -11.18
N VAL A 107 -3.73 15.22 -9.88
CA VAL A 107 -3.90 16.57 -9.34
C VAL A 107 -2.53 17.26 -9.35
N SER A 108 -2.46 18.47 -9.89
CA SER A 108 -1.21 19.23 -9.88
C SER A 108 -0.73 19.52 -8.46
N ASP A 109 0.59 19.52 -8.26
CA ASP A 109 1.25 19.82 -6.98
C ASP A 109 0.70 21.10 -6.34
N TYR A 110 0.62 22.18 -7.12
CA TYR A 110 0.04 23.45 -6.68
C TYR A 110 -1.39 23.31 -6.13
N ASN A 111 -2.28 22.63 -6.87
CA ASN A 111 -3.68 22.47 -6.46
C ASN A 111 -3.79 21.56 -5.24
N ALA A 112 -3.03 20.46 -5.20
CA ALA A 112 -3.02 19.55 -4.06
C ALA A 112 -2.62 20.27 -2.77
N ARG A 113 -1.58 21.12 -2.82
CA ARG A 113 -1.15 21.95 -1.68
C ARG A 113 -2.24 22.95 -1.29
N LEU A 114 -2.81 23.65 -2.27
CA LEU A 114 -3.86 24.64 -2.06
C LEU A 114 -5.09 24.02 -1.35
N PHE A 115 -5.54 22.84 -1.77
CA PHE A 115 -6.70 22.19 -1.17
C PHE A 115 -6.43 21.74 0.27
N LEU A 116 -5.24 21.20 0.55
CA LEU A 116 -4.86 20.81 1.91
C LEU A 116 -4.72 22.03 2.83
N GLU A 117 -4.13 23.11 2.35
CA GLU A 117 -4.01 24.35 3.11
C GLU A 117 -5.39 24.92 3.46
N ARG A 118 -6.29 25.02 2.49
CA ARG A 118 -7.68 25.46 2.71
C ARG A 118 -8.47 24.53 3.62
N ALA A 119 -8.16 23.23 3.60
CA ALA A 119 -8.73 22.24 4.52
C ALA A 119 -8.19 22.35 5.96
N GLY A 120 -7.24 23.25 6.20
CA GLY A 120 -6.61 23.50 7.50
C GLY A 120 -5.53 22.48 7.88
N ALA A 121 -5.01 21.73 6.90
CA ALA A 121 -4.03 20.66 7.13
C ALA A 121 -2.72 21.16 7.78
N PHE A 122 -2.40 22.45 7.64
CA PHE A 122 -1.17 23.06 8.12
C PHE A 122 -1.36 24.00 9.32
N ASN A 123 -2.59 24.12 9.84
CA ASN A 123 -2.95 25.12 10.86
C ASN A 123 -2.78 24.62 12.31
N GLY A 124 -2.05 23.52 12.53
CA GLY A 124 -1.78 22.97 13.86
C GLY A 124 -3.02 22.45 14.61
N HIS A 125 -4.18 22.36 13.95
CA HIS A 125 -5.42 21.90 14.56
C HIS A 125 -5.46 20.38 14.61
N THR A 126 -5.65 19.84 15.82
CA THR A 126 -5.79 18.42 16.17
C THR A 126 -7.16 17.84 15.77
N GLY A 127 -7.67 18.22 14.60
CA GLY A 127 -8.85 17.59 14.02
C GLY A 127 -8.54 16.13 13.67
N ARG A 128 -9.55 15.27 13.70
CA ARG A 128 -9.40 13.88 13.25
C ARG A 128 -8.99 13.92 11.78
N VAL A 129 -8.07 13.05 11.35
CA VAL A 129 -7.59 13.00 9.96
C VAL A 129 -8.77 12.86 8.98
N ASP A 130 -9.80 12.12 9.35
CA ASP A 130 -11.04 11.96 8.59
C ASP A 130 -11.73 13.31 8.29
N ASP A 131 -11.67 14.25 9.24
CA ASP A 131 -12.23 15.60 9.09
C ASP A 131 -11.45 16.42 8.07
N ILE A 132 -10.11 16.27 8.04
CA ILE A 132 -9.27 16.97 7.06
C ILE A 132 -9.51 16.41 5.66
N LYS A 133 -9.64 15.09 5.53
CA LYS A 133 -9.98 14.45 4.25
C LYS A 133 -11.31 14.97 3.72
N GLN A 134 -12.34 15.03 4.56
CA GLN A 134 -13.65 15.54 4.16
C GLN A 134 -13.58 17.02 3.78
N ARG A 135 -12.87 17.85 4.56
CA ARG A 135 -12.65 19.27 4.22
C ARG A 135 -11.92 19.43 2.89
N ALA A 136 -10.88 18.64 2.63
CA ALA A 136 -10.14 18.68 1.37
C ALA A 136 -11.03 18.32 0.17
N VAL A 137 -11.89 17.30 0.30
CA VAL A 137 -12.88 16.97 -0.73
C VAL A 137 -13.84 18.12 -0.99
N ASN A 138 -14.32 18.80 0.07
CA ASN A 138 -15.19 19.97 -0.07
C ASN A 138 -14.47 21.13 -0.78
N GLU A 139 -13.18 21.35 -0.51
CA GLU A 139 -12.38 22.38 -1.20
C GLU A 139 -12.14 22.05 -2.67
N ILE A 140 -11.96 20.78 -3.02
CA ILE A 140 -11.89 20.32 -4.41
C ILE A 140 -13.24 20.55 -5.11
N ALA A 141 -14.36 20.18 -4.46
CA ALA A 141 -15.69 20.35 -5.05
C ALA A 141 -16.00 21.82 -5.38
N LYS A 142 -15.55 22.76 -4.55
CA LYS A 142 -15.73 24.21 -4.77
C LYS A 142 -15.09 24.73 -6.05
N VAL A 143 -14.03 24.09 -6.56
CA VAL A 143 -13.38 24.53 -7.81
C VAL A 143 -13.95 23.86 -9.06
N ILE A 144 -14.68 22.75 -8.91
CA ILE A 144 -15.30 22.04 -10.02
C ILE A 144 -16.65 22.71 -10.33
N LYS A 145 -16.68 23.47 -11.42
CA LYS A 145 -17.94 24.04 -11.92
C LYS A 145 -18.78 22.94 -12.55
N THR A 146 -19.96 22.70 -11.99
CA THR A 146 -20.95 21.80 -12.57
C THR A 146 -22.02 22.60 -13.31
N LYS A 147 -22.55 22.02 -14.38
CA LYS A 147 -23.69 22.55 -15.11
C LYS A 147 -24.52 21.37 -15.58
N ASP A 148 -25.82 21.40 -15.29
CA ASP A 148 -26.75 20.48 -15.93
C ASP A 148 -27.11 21.05 -17.32
N PRO A 149 -26.74 20.38 -18.43
CA PRO A 149 -27.04 20.86 -19.77
C PRO A 149 -28.53 20.86 -20.11
N PHE A 150 -29.37 20.22 -19.30
CA PHE A 150 -30.82 20.11 -19.51
C PHE A 150 -31.65 20.93 -18.51
N ASP A 151 -31.05 21.51 -17.47
CA ASP A 151 -31.72 22.32 -16.45
C ASP A 151 -32.00 23.77 -16.91
N VAL A 152 -32.94 23.92 -17.86
CA VAL A 152 -33.49 25.22 -18.24
C VAL A 152 -34.97 25.05 -18.56
N ALA A 153 -35.83 25.90 -18.00
CA ALA A 153 -37.30 25.91 -18.11
C ALA A 153 -37.84 26.11 -19.55
N ASP A 154 -36.97 26.32 -20.53
CA ASP A 154 -37.36 26.56 -21.92
C ASP A 154 -37.74 25.24 -22.60
N LYS A 155 -38.98 25.14 -23.11
CA LYS A 155 -39.59 23.91 -23.69
C LYS A 155 -39.03 23.51 -25.06
N LYS A 156 -37.80 23.91 -25.38
CA LYS A 156 -37.16 23.65 -26.68
C LYS A 156 -36.41 22.32 -26.65
N GLN A 157 -36.30 21.68 -27.81
CA GLN A 157 -35.45 20.49 -27.98
C GLN A 157 -33.99 20.84 -27.68
N LYS A 158 -33.32 20.02 -26.86
CA LYS A 158 -31.91 20.17 -26.50
C LYS A 158 -31.11 18.99 -27.03
N ILE A 159 -29.95 19.28 -27.62
CA ILE A 159 -28.99 18.29 -28.10
C ILE A 159 -27.67 18.57 -27.39
N ALA A 160 -27.08 17.56 -26.77
CA ALA A 160 -25.78 17.64 -26.12
C ALA A 160 -24.83 16.65 -26.81
N ALA A 161 -23.57 17.04 -26.99
CA ALA A 161 -22.51 16.20 -27.52
C ALA A 161 -21.36 16.15 -26.52
N PHE A 162 -20.82 14.96 -26.28
CA PHE A 162 -19.65 14.78 -25.43
C PHE A 162 -18.39 14.85 -26.29
N ILE A 163 -17.56 15.84 -26.01
CA ILE A 163 -16.26 16.03 -26.63
C ILE A 163 -15.18 15.84 -25.55
N GLY A 164 -14.09 15.18 -25.91
CA GLY A 164 -12.99 14.88 -25.00
C GLY A 164 -11.74 14.49 -25.76
N THR A 165 -10.62 14.48 -25.06
CA THR A 165 -9.37 13.91 -25.58
C THR A 165 -9.52 12.40 -25.76
N THR A 166 -8.84 11.84 -26.75
CA THR A 166 -8.76 10.38 -26.99
C THR A 166 -7.99 9.67 -25.90
#